data_AF-A0A432ZLP8-F1
#
_entry.id   AF-A0A432ZLP8-F1
#
_cell.length_a   1.000
_cell.length_b   1.000
_cell.length_c   1.000
_cell.angle_alpha   90.00
_cell.angle_beta   90.00
_cell.angle_gamma   90.00
#
_symmetry.space_group_name_H-M   'P 1'
#
loop_
_entity.id
_entity.type
_entity.pdbx_description
1 polymer ?
#
loop_
_entity_poly.entity_id
_entity_poly.type
_entity_poly.pdbx_seq_one_letter_code
_entity_poly.pdbx_strand_id
1 'polypeptide(L)'
;MPQTQHQQHPQQLAVGYYFVQPQHQLLLMSHSAQQLHALDTTQRTVTPQQWLACYCRADQQKLLLAMQVVASLPQGQAIQCLLKLGSPSKGDLGMHLQHQLWRYDLNGIAMIIGAVSPCYYSSLSS
;
A
#
# COMPACT_ATOMS: atom_id res chain seq x y z
N MET A 1 6.83 4.85 46.39
CA MET A 1 6.18 5.40 45.17
C MET A 1 6.34 4.36 44.07
N PRO A 2 5.26 3.86 43.43
CA PRO A 2 5.40 2.86 42.38
C PRO A 2 5.80 3.53 41.06
N GLN A 3 6.84 2.98 40.42
CA GLN A 3 7.28 3.36 39.09
C GLN A 3 6.34 2.74 38.05
N THR A 4 5.60 3.57 37.33
CA THR A 4 4.83 3.13 36.16
C THR A 4 5.80 2.84 35.02
N GLN A 5 6.10 1.56 34.80
CA GLN A 5 6.75 1.10 33.58
C GLN A 5 5.77 1.33 32.41
N HIS A 6 6.07 2.32 31.56
CA HIS A 6 5.44 2.42 30.25
C HIS A 6 5.92 1.24 29.39
N GLN A 7 5.14 0.17 29.37
CA GLN A 7 5.21 -0.83 28.31
C GLN A 7 4.94 -0.12 26.98
N GLN A 8 5.99 0.12 26.21
CA GLN A 8 5.90 0.47 24.81
C GLN A 8 5.28 -0.73 24.08
N HIS A 9 3.97 -0.68 23.84
CA HIS A 9 3.37 -1.58 22.88
C HIS A 9 4.05 -1.34 21.52
N PRO A 10 4.62 -2.36 20.86
CA PRO A 10 5.05 -2.20 19.48
C PRO A 10 3.82 -1.71 18.71
N GLN A 11 3.92 -0.53 18.09
CA GLN A 11 2.88 -0.01 17.21
C GLN A 11 2.66 -1.07 16.13
N GLN A 12 1.61 -1.89 16.28
CA GLN A 12 1.11 -2.74 15.22
C GLN A 12 0.69 -1.77 14.12
N LEU A 13 1.55 -1.63 13.11
CA LEU A 13 1.23 -0.83 11.94
C LEU A 13 -0.01 -1.44 11.29
N ALA A 14 -1.12 -0.71 11.37
CA ALA A 14 -2.41 -1.14 10.91
C ALA A 14 -2.41 -1.34 9.39
N VAL A 15 -3.17 -2.33 8.90
CA VAL A 15 -3.41 -2.52 7.48
C VAL A 15 -4.03 -1.25 6.89
N GLY A 16 -3.46 -0.79 5.77
CA GLY A 16 -4.00 0.28 4.96
C GLY A 16 -4.89 -0.25 3.84
N TYR A 17 -5.87 0.53 3.44
CA TYR A 17 -6.71 0.26 2.27
C TYR A 17 -6.68 1.41 1.28
N TYR A 18 -6.84 1.09 0.00
CA TYR A 18 -7.02 2.05 -1.07
C TYR A 18 -7.94 1.55 -2.18
N PHE A 19 -8.47 2.50 -2.95
CA PHE A 19 -9.34 2.26 -4.09
C PHE A 19 -8.75 3.00 -5.29
N VAL A 20 -8.59 2.28 -6.40
CA VAL A 20 -8.11 2.83 -7.67
C VAL A 20 -9.16 2.58 -8.74
N GLN A 21 -9.50 3.63 -9.47
CA GLN A 21 -10.27 3.56 -10.70
C GLN A 21 -9.34 3.98 -11.87
N PRO A 22 -8.67 3.02 -12.55
CA PRO A 22 -7.60 3.34 -13.50
C PRO A 22 -8.03 4.29 -14.62
N GLN A 23 -9.27 4.16 -15.10
CA GLN A 23 -9.81 4.98 -16.19
C GLN A 23 -10.06 6.44 -15.79
N HIS A 24 -10.29 6.71 -14.51
CA HIS A 24 -10.64 8.05 -14.02
C HIS A 24 -9.55 8.69 -13.16
N GLN A 25 -8.39 8.04 -13.05
CA GLN A 25 -7.25 8.46 -12.22
C GLN A 25 -7.63 8.76 -10.76
N LEU A 26 -8.72 8.17 -10.28
CA LEU A 26 -9.16 8.32 -8.90
C LEU A 26 -8.39 7.32 -8.03
N LEU A 27 -7.70 7.85 -7.02
CA LEU A 27 -7.10 7.08 -5.94
C LEU A 27 -7.56 7.64 -4.59
N LEU A 28 -8.31 6.83 -3.86
CA LEU A 28 -8.70 7.10 -2.49
C LEU A 28 -7.87 6.21 -1.57
N MET A 29 -7.28 6.82 -0.55
CA MET A 29 -6.38 6.12 0.37
C MET A 29 -6.78 6.38 1.81
N SER A 30 -6.93 5.31 2.59
CA SER A 30 -7.13 5.39 4.03
C SER A 30 -5.94 6.07 4.71
N HIS A 31 -6.17 6.64 5.89
CA HIS A 31 -5.12 7.29 6.67
C HIS A 31 -3.93 6.35 6.97
N SER A 32 -4.20 5.10 7.36
CA SER A 32 -3.14 4.10 7.60
C SER A 32 -2.35 3.78 6.34
N ALA A 33 -3.00 3.69 5.17
CA ALA A 33 -2.28 3.54 3.91
C ALA A 33 -1.39 4.74 3.61
N GLN A 34 -1.85 5.98 3.86
CA GLN A 34 -1.05 7.19 3.65
C GLN A 34 0.17 7.21 4.56
N GLN A 35 0.02 6.82 5.82
CA GLN A 35 1.12 6.67 6.77
C GLN A 35 2.15 5.63 6.31
N LEU A 36 1.70 4.46 5.85
CA LEU A 36 2.59 3.41 5.33
C LEU A 36 3.43 3.85 4.13
N HIS A 37 2.93 4.82 3.35
CA HIS A 37 3.62 5.37 2.19
C HIS A 37 4.35 6.70 2.49
N ALA A 38 4.34 7.15 3.76
CA ALA A 38 4.84 8.46 4.18
C ALA A 38 4.27 9.64 3.36
N LEU A 39 2.99 9.56 3.00
CA LEU A 39 2.25 10.60 2.26
C LEU A 39 1.54 11.57 3.21
N ASP A 40 1.21 12.77 2.71
CA ASP A 40 0.47 13.78 3.47
C ASP A 40 -0.94 13.31 3.83
N THR A 41 -1.16 13.07 5.12
CA THR A 41 -2.40 12.54 5.70
C THR A 41 -3.53 13.56 5.81
N THR A 42 -3.28 14.84 5.52
CA THR A 42 -4.30 15.89 5.61
C THR A 42 -5.33 15.83 4.47
N GLN A 43 -4.99 15.15 3.37
CA GLN A 43 -5.85 14.98 2.20
C GLN A 43 -6.34 13.53 2.11
N ARG A 44 -7.60 13.32 1.70
CA ARG A 44 -8.12 11.95 1.47
C ARG A 44 -7.79 11.39 0.08
N THR A 45 -7.49 12.29 -0.85
CA THR A 45 -7.15 12.00 -2.24
C THR A 45 -5.65 12.08 -2.41
N VAL A 46 -5.06 11.03 -2.96
CA VAL A 46 -3.66 10.97 -3.36
C VAL A 46 -3.67 10.79 -4.86
N THR A 47 -2.84 11.51 -5.62
CA THR A 47 -2.79 11.24 -7.07
C THR A 47 -2.08 9.90 -7.33
N PRO A 48 -2.50 9.12 -8.35
CA PRO A 48 -1.81 7.88 -8.70
C PRO A 48 -0.31 8.07 -8.92
N GLN A 49 0.10 9.23 -9.45
CA GLN A 49 1.51 9.57 -9.66
C GLN A 49 2.26 9.74 -8.33
N GLN A 50 1.70 10.44 -7.34
CA GLN A 50 2.32 10.60 -6.02
C GLN A 50 2.49 9.25 -5.33
N TRP A 51 1.49 8.38 -5.43
CA TRP A 51 1.55 7.05 -4.84
C TRP A 51 2.56 6.13 -5.55
N LEU A 52 2.60 6.12 -6.89
CA LEU A 52 3.59 5.34 -7.64
C LEU A 52 5.02 5.82 -7.37
N ALA A 53 5.22 7.12 -7.15
CA ALA A 53 6.53 7.69 -6.81
C ALA A 53 7.09 7.19 -5.47
N CYS A 54 6.27 6.58 -4.60
CA CYS A 54 6.73 5.94 -3.37
C CYS A 54 7.59 4.68 -3.62
N TYR A 55 7.54 4.11 -4.84
CA TYR A 55 8.21 2.86 -5.20
C TYR A 55 9.42 3.08 -6.11
N CYS A 56 10.35 2.13 -6.12
CA CYS A 56 11.41 2.10 -7.13
C CYS A 56 10.83 1.76 -8.52
N ARG A 57 11.52 2.13 -9.61
CA ARG A 57 11.03 1.95 -10.99
C ARG A 57 10.62 0.50 -11.32
N ALA A 58 11.39 -0.48 -10.84
CA ALA A 58 11.08 -1.89 -11.06
C ALA A 58 9.76 -2.31 -10.38
N ASP A 59 9.52 -1.83 -9.15
CA ASP A 59 8.30 -2.15 -8.41
C ASP A 59 7.10 -1.33 -8.87
N GLN A 60 7.30 -0.12 -9.39
CA GLN A 60 6.24 0.62 -10.10
C GLN A 60 5.68 -0.21 -11.25
N GLN A 61 6.56 -0.82 -12.07
CA GLN A 61 6.14 -1.68 -13.18
C GLN A 61 5.39 -2.93 -12.69
N LYS A 62 5.86 -3.57 -11.61
CA LYS A 62 5.16 -4.72 -11.02
C LYS A 62 3.76 -4.36 -10.51
N LEU A 63 3.61 -3.21 -9.85
CA LEU A 63 2.31 -2.74 -9.36
C LEU A 63 1.34 -2.46 -10.51
N LEU A 64 1.81 -1.76 -11.55
CA LEU A 64 1.02 -1.47 -12.74
C LEU A 64 0.59 -2.76 -13.47
N LEU A 65 1.51 -3.71 -13.64
CA LEU A 65 1.19 -5.01 -14.22
C LEU A 65 0.18 -5.77 -13.34
N ALA A 66 0.38 -5.81 -12.02
CA ALA A 66 -0.54 -6.47 -11.10
C ALA A 66 -1.95 -5.84 -11.18
N MET A 67 -2.06 -4.53 -11.29
CA MET A 67 -3.35 -3.86 -11.53
C MET A 67 -4.00 -4.25 -12.85
N GLN A 68 -3.23 -4.32 -13.94
CA GLN A 68 -3.75 -4.74 -15.24
C GLN A 68 -4.26 -6.18 -15.19
N VAL A 69 -3.53 -7.07 -14.54
CA VAL A 69 -3.97 -8.46 -14.36
C VAL A 69 -5.23 -8.51 -13.48
N VAL A 70 -5.26 -7.83 -12.33
CA VAL A 70 -6.47 -7.79 -11.48
C VAL A 70 -7.68 -7.25 -12.23
N ALA A 71 -7.51 -6.21 -13.05
CA ALA A 71 -8.60 -5.65 -13.84
C ALA A 71 -9.19 -6.66 -14.84
N SER A 72 -8.41 -7.63 -15.32
CA SER A 72 -8.90 -8.68 -16.23
C SER A 72 -9.43 -9.93 -15.52
N LEU A 73 -9.18 -10.08 -14.22
CA LEU A 73 -9.71 -11.20 -13.45
C LEU A 73 -11.22 -11.08 -13.19
N PRO A 74 -11.92 -12.21 -12.97
CA PRO A 74 -13.26 -12.22 -12.39
C PRO A 74 -13.31 -11.57 -11.01
N GLN A 75 -14.46 -11.00 -10.65
CA GLN A 75 -14.68 -10.44 -9.31
C GLN A 75 -14.42 -11.49 -8.23
N GLY A 76 -13.77 -11.06 -7.14
CA GLY A 76 -13.46 -11.91 -5.98
C GLY A 76 -12.13 -12.66 -6.07
N GLN A 77 -11.43 -12.64 -7.21
CA GLN A 77 -10.06 -13.11 -7.27
C GLN A 77 -9.09 -12.01 -6.81
N ALA A 78 -8.06 -12.43 -6.06
CA ALA A 78 -7.05 -11.53 -5.53
C ALA A 78 -5.66 -11.87 -6.06
N ILE A 79 -4.87 -10.83 -6.36
CA ILE A 79 -3.44 -10.94 -6.64
C ILE A 79 -2.68 -10.33 -5.48
N GLN A 80 -1.66 -11.02 -5.01
CA GLN A 80 -0.72 -10.49 -4.05
C GLN A 80 0.56 -10.06 -4.76
N CYS A 81 1.03 -8.84 -4.49
CA CYS A 81 2.36 -8.40 -4.89
C CYS A 81 3.12 -7.80 -3.72
N LEU A 82 4.41 -8.09 -3.66
CA LEU A 82 5.31 -7.54 -2.68
C LEU A 82 6.16 -6.47 -3.36
N LEU A 83 6.12 -5.25 -2.82
CA LEU A 83 6.74 -4.08 -3.42
C LEU A 83 7.66 -3.40 -2.42
N LYS A 84 8.84 -2.99 -2.86
CA LYS A 84 9.77 -2.23 -2.02
C LYS A 84 9.50 -0.74 -2.17
N LEU A 85 9.34 -0.05 -1.05
CA LEU A 85 9.31 1.41 -1.07
C LEU A 85 10.69 1.94 -1.49
N GLY A 86 10.68 2.86 -2.44
CA GLY A 86 11.87 3.53 -2.98
C GLY A 86 12.08 4.94 -2.43
N SER A 87 11.17 5.46 -1.58
CA SER A 87 11.22 6.86 -1.17
C SER A 87 12.46 7.20 -0.32
N PRO A 88 13.15 8.33 -0.60
CA PRO A 88 14.34 8.81 0.11
C PRO A 88 14.05 9.64 1.37
N SER A 89 12.78 9.79 1.77
CA SER A 89 12.42 10.64 2.91
C SER A 89 12.59 9.93 4.26
N LYS A 90 13.80 10.05 4.81
CA LYS A 90 14.17 9.97 6.25
C LYS A 90 13.75 8.70 7.00
N GLY A 91 14.65 7.73 7.07
CA GLY A 91 14.74 6.80 8.20
C GLY A 91 14.95 5.35 7.82
N ASP A 92 14.02 4.79 7.04
CA ASP A 92 14.00 3.34 6.77
C ASP A 92 14.11 3.05 5.27
N LEU A 93 15.36 2.87 4.83
CA LEU A 93 15.65 2.23 3.56
C LEU A 93 15.17 0.77 3.62
N GLY A 94 14.12 0.41 2.88
CA GLY A 94 13.84 -0.99 2.55
C GLY A 94 12.64 -1.66 3.23
N MET A 95 11.68 -0.89 3.76
CA MET A 95 10.38 -1.46 4.10
C MET A 95 9.71 -2.03 2.84
N HIS A 96 9.35 -3.32 2.89
CA HIS A 96 8.52 -3.92 1.86
C HIS A 96 7.07 -3.77 2.28
N LEU A 97 6.23 -3.41 1.32
CA LEU A 97 4.79 -3.42 1.47
C LEU A 97 4.24 -4.62 0.72
N GLN A 98 3.44 -5.42 1.41
CA GLN A 98 2.61 -6.44 0.78
C GLN A 98 1.30 -5.79 0.36
N HIS A 99 1.01 -5.85 -0.93
CA HIS A 99 -0.24 -5.47 -1.53
C HIS A 99 -1.05 -6.72 -1.82
N GLN A 100 -2.29 -6.73 -1.36
CA GLN A 100 -3.29 -7.68 -1.83
C GLN A 100 -4.31 -6.86 -2.61
N LEU A 101 -4.49 -7.20 -3.87
CA LEU A 101 -5.30 -6.47 -4.84
C LEU A 101 -6.49 -7.34 -5.24
N TRP A 102 -7.68 -6.79 -5.31
CA TRP A 102 -8.86 -7.47 -5.84
C TRP A 102 -9.69 -6.54 -6.71
N ARG A 103 -10.40 -7.15 -7.66
CA ARG A 103 -11.37 -6.44 -8.48
C ARG A 103 -12.71 -6.39 -7.75
N TYR A 104 -13.34 -5.24 -7.79
CA TYR A 104 -14.70 -5.04 -7.35
C TYR A 104 -15.48 -4.27 -8.42
N ASP A 105 -16.59 -4.83 -8.87
CA ASP A 105 -17.46 -4.18 -9.86
C ASP A 105 -18.59 -3.45 -9.11
N LEU A 106 -18.61 -2.13 -9.21
CA LEU A 106 -19.68 -1.29 -8.64
C LEU A 106 -20.48 -0.69 -9.80
N ASN A 107 -21.76 -1.06 -9.93
CA ASN A 107 -22.64 -0.56 -10.99
C ASN A 107 -22.05 -0.71 -12.41
N GLY A 108 -21.36 -1.83 -12.66
CA GLY A 108 -20.70 -2.09 -13.95
C GLY A 108 -19.37 -1.37 -14.17
N ILE A 109 -18.88 -0.63 -13.18
CA ILE A 109 -17.56 0.01 -13.20
C ILE A 109 -16.57 -0.89 -12.47
N ALA A 110 -15.54 -1.35 -13.17
CA ALA A 110 -14.44 -2.11 -12.59
C ALA A 110 -13.55 -1.20 -11.74
N MET A 111 -13.45 -1.52 -10.45
CA MET A 111 -12.55 -0.89 -9.50
C MET A 111 -11.53 -1.88 -8.99
N ILE A 112 -10.34 -1.37 -8.67
CA ILE A 112 -9.30 -2.14 -7.99
C ILE A 112 -9.25 -1.67 -6.55
N ILE A 113 -9.37 -2.60 -5.61
CA ILE A 113 -9.20 -2.33 -4.20
C ILE A 113 -7.88 -3.00 -3.78
N GLY A 114 -7.09 -2.29 -2.98
CA GLY A 114 -5.88 -2.83 -2.40
C GLY A 114 -5.88 -2.75 -0.88
N ALA A 115 -5.51 -3.84 -0.21
CA ALA A 115 -4.96 -3.80 1.14
C ALA A 115 -3.45 -3.72 1.06
N VAL A 116 -2.86 -2.90 1.92
CA VAL A 116 -1.43 -2.72 2.06
C VAL A 116 -1.02 -2.95 3.50
N SER A 117 0.01 -3.75 3.70
CA SER A 117 0.54 -4.05 5.02
C SER A 117 2.08 -4.06 4.98
N PRO A 118 2.75 -3.64 6.07
CA PRO A 118 4.19 -3.74 6.14
C PRO A 118 4.61 -5.21 6.21
N CYS A 119 5.64 -5.56 5.45
CA CYS A 119 6.28 -6.86 5.46
C CYS A 119 7.74 -6.68 5.88
N TYR A 120 8.07 -7.18 7.06
CA TYR A 120 9.43 -7.19 7.57
C TYR A 120 10.08 -8.51 7.16
N TYR A 121 10.96 -8.46 6.18
CA TYR A 121 11.94 -9.53 6.05
C TYR A 121 12.89 -9.38 7.23
N SER A 122 12.79 -10.28 8.21
CA SER A 122 13.89 -10.48 9.14
C SER A 122 15.10 -10.76 8.27
N SER A 123 16.09 -9.88 8.30
CA SER A 123 17.43 -10.19 7.83
C SER A 123 17.90 -11.40 8.62
N LEU A 124 17.66 -12.61 8.09
CA LEU A 124 18.48 -13.76 8.45
C LEU A 124 19.85 -13.41 7.90
N SER A 125 20.65 -12.81 8.79
CA SER A 125 22.09 -12.67 8.72
C SER A 125 22.67 -13.87 7.99
N SER A 126 23.20 -13.61 6.79
CA SER A 126 24.13 -14.52 6.11
C SER A 126 25.52 -14.30 6.67
#